data_AF-A0A1E4F145-F1
#
_entry.id   AF-A0A1E4F145-F1
#
_cell.length_a   1.000
_cell.length_b   1.000
_cell.length_c   1.000
_cell.angle_alpha   90.00
_cell.angle_beta   90.00
_cell.angle_gamma   90.00
#
_symmetry.space_group_name_H-M   'P 1'
#
loop_
_entity.id
_entity.type
_entity.pdbx_description
1 polymer ?
#
loop_
_entity_poly.entity_id
_entity_poly.type
_entity_poly.pdbx_seq_one_letter_code
_entity_poly.pdbx_strand_id
1 'polypeptide(L)'
;MLSFWLWLAVSRTPGQYPPNGVILLQTWGKVRLRWQIKGPVRLQVWQKDREILTRSLRESSAWVDVDRGVPVRWRVTGARGESSEAEFSVCERPEFHLDGEPARMPLGGGGGGRLRVRLSRDDAGMHMILWHPKGREHYLFAQVGLRFLLTARGGAGAAGAAGQNADDDHRFPEPGQNGTAGGNGGNVVISTGSAPWRDYLEVDVSPGAGGSGGRGGAYAKYRDENGYGDRDLHEANGKDGADGFPGRVETVIQDGW
;
A
#
# COMPACT_ATOMS: atom_id res chain seq x y z
N MET A 1 -24.25 -12.15 24.96
CA MET A 1 -23.33 -11.31 24.16
C MET A 1 -23.79 -11.37 22.71
N LEU A 2 -24.48 -10.33 22.22
CA LEU A 2 -24.99 -10.28 20.85
C LEU A 2 -23.87 -9.87 19.88
N SER A 3 -23.43 -10.80 19.04
CA SER A 3 -22.56 -10.52 17.90
C SER A 3 -23.42 -10.06 16.72
N PHE A 4 -23.46 -8.76 16.49
CA PHE A 4 -24.02 -8.14 15.29
C PHE A 4 -23.14 -8.49 14.08
N TRP A 5 -23.59 -9.45 13.28
CA TRP A 5 -23.07 -9.67 11.94
C TRP A 5 -23.59 -8.56 11.03
N LEU A 6 -22.84 -7.46 10.92
CA LEU A 6 -23.09 -6.45 9.90
C LEU A 6 -22.61 -7.01 8.55
N TRP A 7 -23.47 -7.78 7.90
CA TRP A 7 -23.40 -7.99 6.47
C TRP A 7 -23.60 -6.63 5.79
N LEU A 8 -22.52 -5.94 5.46
CA LEU A 8 -22.55 -4.92 4.42
C LEU A 8 -22.82 -5.64 3.10
N ALA A 9 -24.11 -5.80 2.81
CA ALA A 9 -24.62 -6.14 1.50
C ALA A 9 -24.00 -5.15 0.51
N VAL A 10 -23.02 -5.62 -0.27
CA VAL A 10 -22.70 -5.00 -1.55
C VAL A 10 -23.98 -5.16 -2.35
N SER A 11 -24.82 -4.12 -2.39
CA SER A 11 -25.98 -4.09 -3.26
C SER A 11 -25.46 -4.09 -4.69
N ARG A 12 -25.24 -5.30 -5.22
CA ARG A 12 -25.14 -5.58 -6.64
C ARG A 12 -26.51 -5.26 -7.22
N THR A 13 -26.77 -4.00 -7.54
CA THR A 13 -27.82 -3.67 -8.50
C THR A 13 -27.24 -4.02 -9.85
N PRO A 14 -27.64 -5.14 -10.48
CA PRO A 14 -27.12 -5.50 -11.80
C PRO A 14 -27.33 -4.30 -12.73
N GLY A 15 -26.33 -3.90 -13.52
CA GLY A 15 -26.46 -2.78 -14.46
C GLY A 15 -26.12 -1.37 -13.95
N GLN A 16 -25.87 -1.16 -12.66
CA GLN A 16 -25.25 0.08 -12.17
C GLN A 16 -23.73 -0.01 -12.26
N TYR A 17 -23.08 0.98 -12.87
CA TYR A 17 -21.62 1.04 -12.97
C TYR A 17 -21.12 2.48 -12.85
N PRO A 18 -20.06 2.75 -12.08
CA PRO A 18 -19.37 1.83 -11.18
C PRO A 18 -20.28 1.30 -10.05
N PRO A 19 -20.06 0.06 -9.56
CA PRO A 19 -20.72 -0.41 -8.35
C PRO A 19 -20.43 0.51 -7.16
N ASN A 20 -21.33 0.55 -6.19
CA ASN A 20 -21.17 1.42 -5.02
C ASN A 20 -19.98 1.00 -4.14
N GLY A 21 -19.19 1.97 -3.69
CA GLY A 21 -18.09 1.80 -2.76
C GLY A 21 -16.82 1.21 -3.37
N VAL A 22 -16.65 1.24 -4.70
CA VAL A 22 -15.47 0.70 -5.38
C VAL A 22 -14.42 1.76 -5.68
N ILE A 23 -13.17 1.33 -5.74
CA ILE A 23 -12.03 2.08 -6.24
C ILE A 23 -11.68 1.53 -7.63
N LEU A 24 -11.90 2.33 -8.68
CA LEU A 24 -11.59 1.95 -10.05
C LEU A 24 -10.09 1.97 -10.28
N LEU A 25 -9.55 0.85 -10.76
CA LEU A 25 -8.17 0.74 -11.24
C LEU A 25 -8.14 1.07 -12.73
N GLN A 26 -7.80 2.33 -13.01
CA GLN A 26 -7.55 2.86 -14.35
C GLN A 26 -6.62 4.09 -14.26
N THR A 27 -5.86 4.35 -15.32
CA THR A 27 -4.90 5.46 -15.36
C THR A 27 -5.50 6.77 -15.88
N TRP A 28 -6.67 6.72 -16.54
CA TRP A 28 -7.38 7.90 -17.05
C TRP A 28 -8.46 8.39 -16.06
N GLY A 29 -8.74 9.69 -16.10
CA GLY A 29 -9.80 10.33 -15.30
C GLY A 29 -11.20 10.23 -15.91
N LYS A 30 -11.36 9.55 -17.05
CA LYS A 30 -12.65 9.46 -17.74
C LYS A 30 -13.38 8.18 -17.35
N VAL A 31 -14.57 8.30 -16.76
CA VAL A 31 -15.37 7.18 -16.25
C VAL A 31 -16.71 7.13 -16.96
N ARG A 32 -17.12 5.93 -17.39
CA ARG A 32 -18.47 5.71 -17.89
C ARG A 32 -19.39 5.41 -16.71
N LEU A 33 -20.43 6.20 -16.52
CA LEU A 33 -21.52 5.91 -15.60
C LEU A 33 -22.62 5.16 -16.34
N ARG A 34 -23.23 4.15 -15.71
CA ARG A 34 -24.37 3.39 -16.23
C ARG A 34 -25.42 3.18 -15.13
N TRP A 35 -26.68 3.25 -15.50
CA TRP A 35 -27.82 3.08 -14.60
C TRP A 35 -28.96 2.32 -15.29
N GLN A 36 -29.94 1.86 -14.51
CA GLN A 36 -31.09 1.11 -15.02
C GLN A 36 -32.38 1.92 -15.14
N ILE A 37 -32.42 3.14 -14.60
CA ILE A 37 -33.61 4.01 -14.70
C ILE A 37 -33.91 4.26 -16.19
N LYS A 38 -35.15 3.95 -16.61
CA LYS A 38 -35.59 4.04 -18.00
C LYS A 38 -36.21 5.39 -18.29
N GLY A 39 -36.00 5.90 -19.51
CA GLY A 39 -36.59 7.15 -19.98
C GLY A 39 -35.74 8.38 -19.64
N PRO A 40 -36.33 9.59 -19.69
CA PRO A 40 -35.62 10.82 -19.37
C PRO A 40 -35.15 10.83 -17.92
N VAL A 41 -33.88 11.18 -17.71
CA VAL A 41 -33.26 11.24 -16.40
C VAL A 41 -32.50 12.55 -16.19
N ARG A 42 -32.32 12.93 -14.94
CA ARG A 42 -31.39 13.97 -14.50
C ARG A 42 -30.21 13.31 -13.79
N LEU A 43 -29.02 13.43 -14.37
CA LEU A 43 -27.76 13.01 -13.78
C LEU A 43 -27.12 14.18 -13.05
N GLN A 44 -26.68 13.94 -11.82
CA GLN A 44 -25.88 14.86 -11.02
C GLN A 44 -24.64 14.14 -10.50
N VAL A 45 -23.48 14.79 -10.54
CA VAL A 45 -22.20 14.23 -10.09
C VAL A 45 -21.49 15.25 -9.21
N TRP A 46 -21.01 14.77 -8.08
CA TRP A 46 -20.24 15.52 -7.10
C TRP A 46 -18.88 14.87 -6.88
N GLN A 47 -17.88 15.71 -6.64
CA GLN A 47 -16.53 15.28 -6.30
C GLN A 47 -16.03 16.14 -5.14
N LYS A 48 -15.67 15.51 -4.02
CA LYS A 48 -15.29 16.21 -2.76
C LYS A 48 -16.21 17.40 -2.45
N ASP A 49 -17.53 17.13 -2.45
CA ASP A 49 -18.62 18.08 -2.18
C ASP A 49 -18.92 19.15 -3.25
N ARG A 50 -18.12 19.25 -4.32
CA ARG A 50 -18.40 20.14 -5.45
C ARG A 50 -19.22 19.41 -6.51
N GLU A 51 -20.34 20.01 -6.93
CA GLU A 51 -21.05 19.53 -8.13
C GLU A 51 -20.21 19.83 -9.38
N ILE A 52 -19.83 18.79 -10.11
CA ILE A 52 -19.00 18.90 -11.33
C ILE A 52 -19.83 18.70 -12.60
N LEU A 53 -21.02 18.09 -12.48
CA LEU A 53 -21.88 17.79 -13.61
C LEU A 53 -23.34 17.76 -13.18
N THR A 54 -24.19 18.48 -13.92
CA THR A 54 -25.64 18.28 -13.92
C THR A 54 -26.12 18.27 -15.37
N ARG A 55 -26.81 17.20 -15.79
CA ARG A 55 -27.33 17.04 -17.15
C ARG A 55 -28.65 16.28 -17.17
N SER A 56 -29.54 16.69 -18.07
CA SER A 56 -30.73 15.91 -18.44
C SER A 56 -30.39 15.04 -19.65
N LEU A 57 -30.64 13.74 -19.55
CA LEU A 57 -30.25 12.74 -20.53
C LEU A 57 -31.44 11.83 -20.86
N ARG A 58 -31.38 11.18 -22.02
CA ARG A 58 -32.33 10.09 -22.38
C ARG A 58 -31.64 8.73 -22.45
N GLU A 59 -30.30 8.72 -22.47
CA GLU A 59 -29.49 7.52 -22.44
C GLU A 59 -29.43 6.93 -21.02
N SER A 60 -29.06 5.65 -20.94
CA SER A 60 -28.77 4.93 -19.69
C SER A 60 -27.28 4.96 -19.30
N SER A 61 -26.50 5.84 -19.93
CA SER A 61 -25.07 6.00 -19.64
C SER A 61 -24.53 7.38 -20.01
N ALA A 62 -23.50 7.83 -19.31
CA ALA A 62 -22.77 9.06 -19.62
C ALA A 62 -21.28 8.92 -19.30
N TRP A 63 -20.43 9.68 -20.01
CA TRP A 63 -19.02 9.82 -19.66
C TRP A 63 -18.81 11.05 -18.80
N VAL A 64 -17.97 10.92 -17.77
CA VAL A 64 -17.63 12.00 -16.84
C VAL A 64 -16.12 12.02 -16.62
N ASP A 65 -15.55 13.21 -16.60
CA ASP A 65 -14.15 13.43 -16.22
C ASP A 65 -14.08 13.69 -14.71
N VAL A 66 -13.23 12.94 -14.02
CA VAL A 66 -13.05 12.97 -12.56
C VAL A 66 -11.57 12.94 -12.21
N ASP A 67 -11.18 13.55 -11.10
CA ASP A 67 -9.81 13.44 -10.61
C ASP A 67 -9.58 12.12 -9.88
N ARG A 68 -8.36 11.62 -9.98
CA ARG A 68 -7.92 10.42 -9.29
C ARG A 68 -7.68 10.71 -7.80
N GLY A 69 -7.87 9.71 -6.97
CA GLY A 69 -7.72 9.79 -5.51
C GLY A 69 -8.85 10.54 -4.80
N VAL A 70 -9.85 11.04 -5.53
CA VAL A 70 -10.94 11.83 -4.95
C VAL A 70 -12.25 11.04 -5.01
N PRO A 71 -13.01 10.96 -3.90
CA PRO A 71 -14.34 10.36 -3.90
C PRO A 71 -15.30 11.10 -4.83
N VAL A 72 -16.05 10.33 -5.62
CA VAL A 72 -17.07 10.77 -6.55
C VAL A 72 -18.40 10.16 -6.16
N ARG A 73 -19.40 11.01 -5.96
CA ARG A 73 -20.78 10.62 -5.72
C ARG A 73 -21.61 11.00 -6.93
N TRP A 74 -22.53 10.15 -7.34
CA TRP A 74 -23.42 10.47 -8.45
C TRP A 74 -24.83 9.98 -8.17
N ARG A 75 -25.80 10.75 -8.66
CA ARG A 75 -27.22 10.47 -8.52
C ARG A 75 -27.89 10.60 -9.87
N VAL A 76 -28.76 9.64 -10.18
CA VAL A 76 -29.66 9.72 -11.32
C VAL A 76 -31.08 9.73 -10.81
N THR A 77 -31.87 10.70 -11.25
CA THR A 77 -33.29 10.85 -10.92
C THR A 77 -34.12 10.73 -12.19
N GLY A 78 -35.05 9.77 -12.24
CA GLY A 78 -35.97 9.60 -13.35
C GLY A 78 -37.16 10.56 -13.29
N ALA A 79 -37.86 10.68 -14.41
CA ALA A 79 -39.02 11.58 -14.53
C ALA A 79 -40.19 11.23 -13.60
N ARG A 80 -40.27 9.99 -13.09
CA ARG A 80 -41.33 9.54 -12.17
C ARG A 80 -40.90 9.60 -10.70
N GLY A 81 -39.75 10.22 -10.40
CA GLY A 81 -39.23 10.40 -9.05
C GLY A 81 -38.37 9.26 -8.53
N GLU A 82 -38.17 8.18 -9.31
CA GLU A 82 -37.20 7.14 -9.00
C GLU A 82 -35.79 7.73 -8.94
N SER A 83 -34.97 7.26 -7.99
CA SER A 83 -33.59 7.71 -7.89
C SER A 83 -32.65 6.55 -7.57
N SER A 84 -31.42 6.69 -8.06
CA SER A 84 -30.31 5.76 -7.81
C SER A 84 -29.06 6.58 -7.53
N GLU A 85 -28.33 6.20 -6.49
CA GLU A 85 -27.13 6.88 -6.04
C GLU A 85 -26.02 5.86 -5.83
N ALA A 86 -24.78 6.25 -6.12
CA ALA A 86 -23.60 5.50 -5.76
C ALA A 86 -22.40 6.41 -5.57
N GLU A 87 -21.43 5.87 -4.86
CA GLU A 87 -20.12 6.46 -4.64
C GLU A 87 -19.05 5.53 -5.22
N PHE A 88 -18.00 6.12 -5.79
CA PHE A 88 -16.80 5.42 -6.19
C PHE A 88 -15.62 6.39 -6.14
N SER A 89 -14.41 5.88 -6.34
CA SER A 89 -13.24 6.72 -6.64
C SER A 89 -12.43 6.10 -7.77
N VAL A 90 -11.52 6.86 -8.37
CA VAL A 90 -10.48 6.32 -9.26
C VAL A 90 -9.19 6.28 -8.48
N CYS A 91 -8.44 5.17 -8.54
CA CYS A 91 -7.18 5.06 -7.80
C CYS A 91 -6.22 6.19 -8.21
N GLU A 92 -5.57 6.82 -7.23
CA GLU A 92 -4.48 7.77 -7.50
C GLU A 92 -3.34 7.06 -8.23
N ARG A 93 -2.99 5.88 -7.70
CA ARG A 93 -1.95 4.98 -8.20
C ARG A 93 -2.42 3.53 -8.04
N PRO A 94 -1.99 2.62 -8.93
CA PRO A 94 -2.30 1.21 -8.83
C PRO A 94 -1.35 0.51 -7.84
N GLU A 95 -1.25 1.03 -6.61
CA GLU A 95 -0.39 0.48 -5.58
C GLU A 95 -1.03 0.58 -4.19
N PHE A 96 -0.71 -0.39 -3.32
CA PHE A 96 -1.03 -0.34 -1.90
C PHE A 96 0.19 -0.76 -1.09
N HIS A 97 0.51 0.04 -0.07
CA HIS A 97 1.68 -0.16 0.77
C HIS A 97 1.31 -0.42 2.23
N LEU A 98 1.80 -1.55 2.75
CA LEU A 98 1.75 -1.88 4.17
C LEU A 98 3.10 -2.45 4.61
N ASP A 99 4.13 -1.61 4.56
CA ASP A 99 5.46 -1.99 5.01
C ASP A 99 5.51 -2.10 6.55
N GLY A 100 6.36 -2.99 7.03
CA GLY A 100 6.62 -3.20 8.45
C GLY A 100 7.61 -2.18 9.02
N GLU A 101 7.77 -2.26 10.33
CA GLU A 101 8.75 -1.46 11.07
C GLU A 101 10.12 -2.17 11.12
N PRO A 102 11.22 -1.43 11.36
CA PRO A 102 12.51 -2.03 11.67
C PRO A 102 12.45 -3.01 12.84
N ALA A 103 13.41 -3.93 12.88
CA ALA A 103 13.63 -4.76 14.05
C ALA A 103 14.05 -3.89 15.25
N ARG A 104 13.32 -3.98 16.36
CA ARG A 104 13.68 -3.28 17.61
C ARG A 104 14.84 -3.92 18.36
N MET A 105 15.23 -5.13 17.97
CA MET A 105 16.30 -5.92 18.58
C MET A 105 17.22 -6.47 17.48
N PRO A 106 18.53 -6.58 17.72
CA PRO A 106 19.50 -7.09 16.74
C PRO A 106 19.23 -8.54 16.29
N LEU A 107 18.38 -9.30 17.00
CA LEU A 107 18.00 -10.68 16.69
C LEU A 107 16.48 -10.90 16.59
N GLY A 108 15.66 -9.83 16.69
CA GLY A 108 14.20 -9.91 16.78
C GLY A 108 13.53 -9.03 15.73
N GLY A 109 13.26 -9.62 14.56
CA GLY A 109 12.71 -8.92 13.40
C GLY A 109 11.29 -8.39 13.61
N GLY A 110 11.09 -7.09 13.38
CA GLY A 110 9.76 -6.55 13.09
C GLY A 110 9.19 -7.24 11.86
N GLY A 111 7.91 -7.63 11.89
CA GLY A 111 7.28 -8.30 10.75
C GLY A 111 6.79 -7.28 9.72
N GLY A 112 6.94 -7.60 8.44
CA GLY A 112 6.31 -6.88 7.34
C GLY A 112 4.79 -6.97 7.36
N GLY A 113 4.17 -6.31 6.39
CA GLY A 113 2.71 -6.27 6.24
C GLY A 113 2.05 -7.64 6.18
N ARG A 114 0.81 -7.71 6.67
CA ARG A 114 -0.06 -8.88 6.49
C ARG A 114 -1.25 -8.46 5.66
N LEU A 115 -1.31 -8.97 4.44
CA LEU A 115 -2.37 -8.68 3.49
C LEU A 115 -3.12 -9.96 3.15
N ARG A 116 -4.42 -9.84 2.97
CA ARG A 116 -5.22 -10.86 2.28
C ARG A 116 -5.89 -10.22 1.10
N VAL A 117 -5.91 -10.94 -0.01
CA VAL A 117 -6.46 -10.47 -1.27
C VAL A 117 -7.39 -11.53 -1.81
N ARG A 118 -8.55 -11.11 -2.31
CA ARG A 118 -9.43 -11.99 -3.09
C ARG A 118 -9.66 -11.38 -4.46
N LEU A 119 -9.37 -12.16 -5.50
CA LEU A 119 -9.72 -11.84 -6.87
C LEU A 119 -10.97 -12.62 -7.28
N SER A 120 -11.94 -11.92 -7.88
CA SER A 120 -13.16 -12.53 -8.40
C SER A 120 -13.68 -11.75 -9.60
N ARG A 121 -14.05 -12.46 -10.67
CA ARG A 121 -14.64 -11.85 -11.87
C ARG A 121 -16.17 -11.93 -11.84
N ASP A 122 -16.83 -10.86 -12.26
CA ASP A 122 -18.24 -10.85 -12.65
C ASP A 122 -18.47 -9.98 -13.90
N ASP A 123 -19.73 -9.70 -14.25
CA ASP A 123 -20.12 -8.91 -15.42
C ASP A 123 -19.57 -7.47 -15.43
N ALA A 124 -19.23 -6.90 -14.27
CA ALA A 124 -18.64 -5.57 -14.18
C ALA A 124 -17.12 -5.58 -14.43
N GLY A 125 -16.45 -6.71 -14.20
CA GLY A 125 -15.03 -6.88 -14.44
C GLY A 125 -14.33 -7.74 -13.39
N MET A 126 -13.01 -7.57 -13.27
CA MET A 126 -12.22 -8.22 -12.21
C MET A 126 -12.26 -7.37 -10.95
N HIS A 127 -12.75 -7.94 -9.86
CA HIS A 127 -12.74 -7.32 -8.54
C HIS A 127 -11.54 -7.80 -7.74
N MET A 128 -10.98 -6.89 -6.94
CA MET A 128 -10.04 -7.20 -5.89
C MET A 128 -10.56 -6.69 -4.56
N ILE A 129 -10.72 -7.59 -3.59
CA ILE A 129 -10.96 -7.21 -2.20
C ILE A 129 -9.65 -7.36 -1.45
N LEU A 130 -9.18 -6.27 -0.86
CA LEU A 130 -7.96 -6.22 -0.05
C LEU A 130 -8.35 -6.08 1.41
N TRP A 131 -7.85 -6.97 2.27
CA TRP A 131 -7.98 -6.87 3.72
C TRP A 131 -6.62 -6.58 4.35
N HIS A 132 -6.61 -5.64 5.29
CA HIS A 132 -5.43 -5.22 6.06
C HIS A 132 -5.85 -4.84 7.49
N PRO A 133 -4.92 -4.63 8.44
CA PRO A 133 -5.27 -4.38 9.84
C PRO A 133 -6.16 -3.16 10.10
N LYS A 134 -6.14 -2.17 9.19
CA LYS A 134 -6.92 -0.92 9.32
C LYS A 134 -8.27 -0.98 8.61
N GLY A 135 -8.56 -2.02 7.83
CA GLY A 135 -9.82 -2.09 7.09
C GLY A 135 -9.84 -3.03 5.90
N ARG A 136 -10.76 -2.71 4.99
CA ARG A 136 -11.01 -3.46 3.76
C ARG A 136 -11.25 -2.47 2.62
N GLU A 137 -10.59 -2.71 1.50
CA GLU A 137 -10.74 -1.92 0.29
C GLU A 137 -11.27 -2.80 -0.86
N HIS A 138 -12.11 -2.21 -1.71
CA HIS A 138 -12.72 -2.88 -2.86
C HIS A 138 -12.31 -2.19 -4.14
N TYR A 139 -11.46 -2.86 -4.91
CA TYR A 139 -10.97 -2.39 -6.19
C TYR A 139 -11.69 -3.09 -7.36
N LEU A 140 -11.81 -2.39 -8.48
CA LEU A 140 -12.35 -2.92 -9.73
C LEU A 140 -11.40 -2.57 -10.89
N PHE A 141 -10.85 -3.57 -11.56
CA PHE A 141 -10.01 -3.40 -12.74
C PHE A 141 -10.85 -2.93 -13.93
N ALA A 142 -10.81 -1.62 -14.19
CA ALA A 142 -11.52 -0.98 -15.29
C ALA A 142 -10.66 -0.86 -16.56
N GLN A 143 -9.34 -1.01 -16.43
CA GLN A 143 -8.39 -0.97 -17.54
C GLN A 143 -7.73 -2.34 -17.75
N VAL A 144 -7.77 -2.82 -18.99
CA VAL A 144 -7.13 -4.09 -19.39
C VAL A 144 -5.61 -3.96 -19.31
N GLY A 145 -4.94 -4.98 -18.78
CA GLY A 145 -3.48 -5.05 -18.68
C GLY A 145 -2.86 -4.21 -17.56
N LEU A 146 -3.67 -3.47 -16.80
CA LEU A 146 -3.18 -2.75 -15.62
C LEU A 146 -2.89 -3.76 -14.49
N ARG A 147 -1.68 -3.69 -13.94
CA ARG A 147 -1.27 -4.47 -12.77
C ARG A 147 -1.25 -3.58 -11.53
N PHE A 148 -1.61 -4.17 -10.40
CA PHE A 148 -1.66 -3.51 -9.10
C PHE A 148 -0.52 -4.00 -8.20
N LEU A 149 0.29 -3.08 -7.69
CA LEU A 149 1.41 -3.39 -6.80
C LEU A 149 0.92 -3.51 -5.35
N LEU A 150 1.18 -4.64 -4.72
CA LEU A 150 0.96 -4.86 -3.29
C LEU A 150 2.32 -4.97 -2.59
N THR A 151 2.64 -4.01 -1.74
CA THR A 151 3.86 -4.06 -0.93
C THR A 151 3.51 -4.40 0.52
N ALA A 152 4.28 -5.33 1.05
CA ALA A 152 4.24 -5.76 2.44
C ALA A 152 5.67 -6.04 2.90
N ARG A 153 6.57 -5.06 2.71
CA ARG A 153 8.00 -5.26 2.96
C ARG A 153 8.35 -5.20 4.44
N GLY A 154 9.56 -5.62 4.79
CA GLY A 154 10.15 -5.33 6.09
C GLY A 154 10.66 -3.90 6.18
N GLY A 155 10.65 -3.32 7.39
CA GLY A 155 11.15 -1.95 7.61
C GLY A 155 12.68 -1.88 7.59
N ALA A 156 13.25 -0.79 7.08
CA ALA A 156 14.70 -0.60 7.04
C ALA A 156 15.29 -0.39 8.45
N GLY A 157 16.42 -1.03 8.74
CA GLY A 157 17.19 -0.81 9.95
C GLY A 157 17.76 0.60 10.03
N ALA A 158 17.97 1.09 11.25
CA ALA A 158 18.57 2.37 11.53
C ALA A 158 20.10 2.27 11.62
N ALA A 159 20.78 3.35 11.23
CA ALA A 159 22.22 3.46 11.39
C ALA A 159 22.60 3.48 12.88
N GLY A 160 23.73 2.85 13.21
CA GLY A 160 24.31 2.90 14.54
C GLY A 160 24.89 4.29 14.85
N ALA A 161 24.82 4.70 16.12
CA ALA A 161 25.42 5.96 16.55
C ALA A 161 26.94 5.94 16.40
N ALA A 162 27.52 7.10 16.02
CA ALA A 162 28.97 7.25 16.00
C ALA A 162 29.54 7.17 17.42
N GLY A 163 30.75 6.62 17.53
CA GLY A 163 31.53 6.65 18.76
C GLY A 163 32.04 8.05 19.07
N GLN A 164 32.40 8.28 20.34
CA GLN A 164 32.96 9.56 20.78
C GLN A 164 34.48 9.59 20.57
N ASN A 165 34.97 10.72 20.08
CA ASN A 165 36.39 10.97 19.98
C ASN A 165 37.02 11.07 21.38
N ALA A 166 38.32 10.79 21.47
CA ALA A 166 39.07 11.07 22.69
C ALA A 166 39.42 12.56 22.72
N ASP A 167 38.85 13.30 23.68
CA ASP A 167 39.10 14.75 23.83
C ASP A 167 40.41 15.06 24.60
N ASP A 168 40.99 14.09 25.34
CA ASP A 168 42.20 14.23 26.17
C ASP A 168 43.07 12.95 26.17
N ASP A 169 44.38 13.09 26.44
CA ASP A 169 45.51 12.12 26.43
C ASP A 169 45.30 10.75 27.12
N HIS A 170 44.22 10.61 27.89
CA HIS A 170 44.03 9.47 28.78
C HIS A 170 42.68 8.76 28.60
N ARG A 171 41.89 9.12 27.58
CA ARG A 171 40.64 8.40 27.24
C ARG A 171 40.81 7.64 25.94
N PHE A 172 40.40 6.37 25.95
CA PHE A 172 40.25 5.61 24.71
C PHE A 172 38.99 6.10 23.98
N PRO A 173 39.04 6.31 22.66
CA PRO A 173 37.85 6.64 21.88
C PRO A 173 36.83 5.52 21.99
N GLU A 174 35.56 5.89 22.00
CA GLU A 174 34.48 4.91 22.05
C GLU A 174 34.24 4.29 20.67
N PRO A 175 33.99 2.97 20.58
CA PRO A 175 33.61 2.34 19.33
C PRO A 175 32.26 2.86 18.85
N GLY A 176 32.04 2.80 17.54
CA GLY A 176 30.72 3.08 16.96
C GLY A 176 29.72 1.98 17.36
N GLN A 177 28.46 2.34 17.53
CA GLN A 177 27.40 1.38 17.80
C GLN A 177 27.04 0.62 16.52
N ASN A 178 26.62 -0.64 16.65
CA ASN A 178 26.13 -1.41 15.49
C ASN A 178 24.86 -0.79 14.92
N GLY A 179 24.66 -0.95 13.62
CA GLY A 179 23.37 -0.68 12.98
C GLY A 179 22.31 -1.67 13.45
N THR A 180 21.04 -1.29 13.37
CA THR A 180 19.93 -2.18 13.74
C THR A 180 19.59 -3.11 12.59
N ALA A 181 19.07 -4.29 12.89
CA ALA A 181 18.62 -5.23 11.87
C ALA A 181 17.41 -4.69 11.08
N GLY A 182 17.30 -5.11 9.82
CA GLY A 182 16.11 -4.90 9.00
C GLY A 182 14.93 -5.76 9.48
N GLY A 183 13.72 -5.30 9.19
CA GLY A 183 12.49 -6.07 9.42
C GLY A 183 12.35 -7.22 8.42
N ASN A 184 11.66 -8.28 8.82
CA ASN A 184 11.35 -9.39 7.92
C ASN A 184 10.29 -8.96 6.90
N GLY A 185 10.35 -9.52 5.70
CA GLY A 185 9.29 -9.38 4.71
C GLY A 185 7.94 -9.90 5.23
N GLY A 186 6.86 -9.35 4.68
CA GLY A 186 5.50 -9.63 5.10
C GLY A 186 4.92 -10.92 4.51
N ASN A 187 3.63 -11.11 4.74
CA ASN A 187 2.87 -12.23 4.19
C ASN A 187 1.64 -11.74 3.45
N VAL A 188 1.53 -12.14 2.18
CA VAL A 188 0.38 -11.87 1.33
C VAL A 188 -0.31 -13.18 0.97
N VAL A 189 -1.56 -13.33 1.40
CA VAL A 189 -2.40 -14.47 1.02
C VAL A 189 -3.34 -14.04 -0.10
N ILE A 190 -3.28 -14.72 -1.23
CA ILE A 190 -4.07 -14.41 -2.42
C ILE A 190 -5.03 -15.55 -2.70
N SER A 191 -6.32 -15.29 -2.50
CA SER A 191 -7.40 -16.17 -2.91
C SER A 191 -7.84 -15.83 -4.32
N THR A 192 -7.81 -16.81 -5.22
CA THR A 192 -8.32 -16.65 -6.59
C THR A 192 -9.11 -17.87 -7.03
N GLY A 193 -10.10 -17.68 -7.90
CA GLY A 193 -10.85 -18.77 -8.52
C GLY A 193 -10.84 -18.66 -10.05
N SER A 194 -11.30 -17.53 -10.59
CA SER A 194 -11.61 -17.38 -12.01
C SER A 194 -10.50 -16.75 -12.88
N ALA A 195 -9.34 -16.43 -12.32
CA ALA A 195 -8.18 -15.94 -13.09
C ALA A 195 -6.84 -16.12 -12.35
N PRO A 196 -5.72 -16.32 -13.06
CA PRO A 196 -4.40 -16.30 -12.44
C PRO A 196 -4.11 -14.90 -11.87
N TRP A 197 -3.77 -14.83 -10.58
CA TRP A 197 -3.61 -13.54 -9.91
C TRP A 197 -2.42 -12.72 -10.46
N ARG A 198 -1.41 -13.39 -11.03
CA ARG A 198 -0.18 -12.77 -11.55
C ARG A 198 -0.43 -11.82 -12.73
N ASP A 199 -1.53 -12.02 -13.45
CA ASP A 199 -1.96 -11.13 -14.54
C ASP A 199 -2.43 -9.77 -14.03
N TYR A 200 -2.81 -9.69 -12.75
CA TYR A 200 -3.42 -8.52 -12.14
C TYR A 200 -2.57 -7.89 -11.06
N LEU A 201 -1.70 -8.67 -10.39
CA LEU A 201 -0.95 -8.21 -9.23
C LEU A 201 0.56 -8.35 -9.43
N GLU A 202 1.28 -7.37 -8.90
CA GLU A 202 2.69 -7.43 -8.54
C GLU A 202 2.76 -7.43 -7.02
N VAL A 203 3.62 -8.28 -6.45
CA VAL A 203 3.67 -8.46 -5.00
C VAL A 203 5.10 -8.35 -4.54
N ASP A 204 5.37 -7.40 -3.66
CA ASP A 204 6.66 -7.19 -3.03
C ASP A 204 6.58 -7.49 -1.53
N VAL A 205 7.25 -8.59 -1.14
CA VAL A 205 7.38 -9.03 0.25
C VAL A 205 8.87 -9.07 0.66
N SER A 206 9.67 -8.18 0.06
CA SER A 206 11.10 -8.10 0.33
C SER A 206 11.40 -7.80 1.80
N PRO A 207 12.50 -8.31 2.34
CA PRO A 207 12.96 -7.91 3.67
C PRO A 207 13.40 -6.44 3.68
N GLY A 208 13.46 -5.87 4.87
CA GLY A 208 14.15 -4.61 5.10
C GLY A 208 15.66 -4.82 5.13
N ALA A 209 16.39 -3.83 4.62
CA ALA A 209 17.86 -3.81 4.71
C ALA A 209 18.30 -3.53 6.16
N GLY A 210 19.44 -4.10 6.57
CA GLY A 210 20.13 -3.74 7.80
C GLY A 210 20.66 -2.31 7.75
N GLY A 211 20.68 -1.64 8.90
CA GLY A 211 21.27 -0.32 9.02
C GLY A 211 22.79 -0.38 9.08
N SER A 212 23.48 0.65 8.60
CA SER A 212 24.94 0.70 8.66
C SER A 212 25.46 0.81 10.10
N GLY A 213 26.62 0.25 10.38
CA GLY A 213 27.35 0.49 11.61
C GLY A 213 27.80 1.95 11.76
N GLY A 214 27.81 2.44 13.00
CA GLY A 214 28.36 3.75 13.32
C GLY A 214 29.89 3.77 13.21
N ARG A 215 30.47 4.89 12.79
CA ARG A 215 31.92 5.04 12.76
C ARG A 215 32.48 5.14 14.19
N GLY A 216 33.63 4.52 14.46
CA GLY A 216 34.36 4.66 15.72
C GLY A 216 34.92 6.06 15.92
N GLY A 217 35.12 6.46 17.18
CA GLY A 217 35.76 7.72 17.52
C GLY A 217 37.24 7.75 17.07
N ALA A 218 37.71 8.92 16.70
CA ALA A 218 39.11 9.19 16.41
C ALA A 218 39.87 9.61 17.67
N TYR A 219 41.16 9.28 17.75
CA TYR A 219 42.06 9.90 18.72
C TYR A 219 42.31 11.36 18.33
N ALA A 220 42.36 12.27 19.30
CA ALA A 220 43.05 13.54 19.11
C ALA A 220 44.49 13.22 18.69
N LYS A 221 44.94 13.73 17.54
CA LYS A 221 46.30 13.52 17.04
C LYS A 221 47.31 13.97 18.09
N TYR A 222 47.91 13.03 18.81
CA TYR A 222 49.07 13.34 19.63
C TYR A 222 50.28 13.55 18.72
N ARG A 223 50.84 14.75 18.79
CA ARG A 223 52.15 15.05 18.23
C ARG A 223 53.15 14.67 19.31
N ASP A 224 53.77 13.50 19.18
CA ASP A 224 54.92 13.20 20.03
C ASP A 224 56.06 14.17 19.68
N GLU A 225 56.93 14.46 20.65
CA GLU A 225 58.07 15.38 20.44
C GLU A 225 59.07 14.89 19.38
N ASN A 226 58.92 13.65 18.87
CA ASN A 226 59.81 13.04 17.88
C ASN A 226 59.19 12.84 16.49
N GLY A 227 57.95 13.28 16.24
CA GLY A 227 57.34 13.29 14.90
C GLY A 227 57.00 11.92 14.30
N TYR A 228 56.88 10.87 15.12
CA TYR A 228 56.44 9.52 14.72
C TYR A 228 55.31 9.08 15.66
N GLY A 229 54.06 8.91 15.26
CA GLY A 229 53.50 8.57 13.98
C GLY A 229 52.01 8.24 14.19
N ASP A 230 51.23 8.41 13.14
CA ASP A 230 49.85 7.90 13.06
C ASP A 230 49.87 6.42 13.48
N ARG A 231 49.32 6.10 14.66
CA ARG A 231 48.94 4.73 14.93
C ARG A 231 47.74 4.45 14.04
N ASP A 232 47.91 3.56 13.07
CA ASP A 232 46.84 2.87 12.34
C ASP A 232 45.99 2.07 13.35
N LEU A 233 45.18 2.77 14.13
CA LEU A 233 44.25 2.16 15.06
C LEU A 233 43.02 1.83 14.25
N HIS A 234 42.96 0.55 13.84
CA HIS A 234 41.78 -0.08 13.27
C HIS A 234 40.52 0.45 13.96
N GLU A 235 39.77 1.28 13.24
CA GLU A 235 38.54 1.88 13.73
C GLU A 235 37.65 0.73 14.22
N ALA A 236 37.33 0.69 15.51
CA ALA A 236 36.31 -0.20 16.04
C ALA A 236 34.94 0.35 15.61
N ASN A 237 34.69 0.27 14.31
CA ASN A 237 33.43 0.63 13.69
C ASN A 237 32.36 -0.33 14.17
N GLY A 238 31.16 0.20 14.37
CA GLY A 238 29.98 -0.63 14.53
C GLY A 238 29.84 -1.55 13.33
N LYS A 239 29.30 -2.74 13.56
CA LYS A 239 28.94 -3.65 12.48
C LYS A 239 27.61 -3.21 11.88
N ASP A 240 27.46 -3.46 10.59
CA ASP A 240 26.16 -3.34 9.94
C ASP A 240 25.16 -4.30 10.58
N GLY A 241 23.91 -3.87 10.66
CA GLY A 241 22.79 -4.71 11.02
C GLY A 241 22.57 -5.78 9.96
N ALA A 242 22.01 -6.91 10.36
CA ALA A 242 21.61 -7.95 9.42
C ALA A 242 20.35 -7.52 8.64
N ASP A 243 20.25 -7.91 7.38
CA ASP A 243 19.00 -7.85 6.64
C ASP A 243 17.92 -8.73 7.27
N GLY A 244 16.66 -8.39 7.05
CA GLY A 244 15.55 -9.24 7.44
C GLY A 244 15.45 -10.53 6.61
N PHE A 245 14.62 -11.45 7.06
CA PHE A 245 14.27 -12.64 6.29
C PHE A 245 13.20 -12.33 5.24
N PRO A 246 13.23 -13.00 4.07
CA PRO A 246 12.24 -12.79 3.04
C PRO A 246 10.83 -13.14 3.54
N GLY A 247 9.86 -12.37 3.07
CA GLY A 247 8.45 -12.66 3.27
C GLY A 247 7.95 -13.77 2.36
N ARG A 248 6.62 -13.94 2.31
CA ARG A 248 6.02 -15.00 1.50
C ARG A 248 4.72 -14.56 0.84
N VAL A 249 4.45 -15.19 -0.30
CA VAL A 249 3.18 -15.09 -1.01
C VAL A 249 2.54 -16.47 -1.01
N GLU A 250 1.40 -16.59 -0.36
CA GLU A 250 0.59 -17.81 -0.35
C GLU A 250 -0.54 -17.66 -1.37
N THR A 251 -0.73 -18.66 -2.24
CA THR A 251 -1.85 -18.69 -3.18
C THR A 251 -2.85 -19.75 -2.76
N VAL A 252 -4.12 -19.36 -2.65
CA VAL A 252 -5.24 -20.24 -2.34
C VAL A 252 -6.16 -20.26 -3.56
N ILE A 253 -6.35 -21.44 -4.16
CA ILE A 253 -7.33 -21.63 -5.23
C ILE A 253 -8.68 -21.91 -4.56
N GLN A 254 -9.68 -21.08 -4.85
CA GLN A 254 -11.04 -21.33 -4.44
C GLN A 254 -11.80 -21.98 -5.60
N ASP A 255 -11.96 -23.30 -5.51
CA ASP A 255 -12.76 -24.07 -6.47
C ASP A 255 -14.26 -23.80 -6.26
N GLY A 256 -14.98 -23.53 -7.36
CA GLY A 256 -16.45 -23.58 -7.40
C GLY A 256 -17.20 -22.33 -6.95
N TRP A 257 -17.18 -21.28 -7.79
CA TRP A 257 -18.09 -20.13 -7.67
C TRP A 257 -18.81 -19.86 -8.99
#